data_AF-A0A2D7VXX0-F1
#
_entry.id   AF-A0A2D7VXX0-F1
#
_cell.length_a   1.000
_cell.length_b   1.000
_cell.length_c   1.000
_cell.angle_alpha   90.00
_cell.angle_beta   90.00
_cell.angle_gamma   90.00
#
_symmetry.space_group_name_H-M   'P 1'
#
loop_
_entity.id
_entity.type
_entity.pdbx_description
1 polymer ?
#
loop_
_entity_poly.entity_id
_entity_poly.type
_entity_poly.pdbx_seq_one_letter_code
_entity_poly.pdbx_strand_id
1 'polypeptide(L)' 'MSDIAGVNFEQIIEDGLNTLRVSIDGTKTILKYSSETKPDFLQGITDYNLSEILEIINDPENGWIINDN' A
#
# COMPACT_ATOMS: atom_id res chain seq x y z
N MET A 1 13.98 1.19 5.83
CA MET A 1 13.29 0.20 4.98
C MET A 1 13.20 -1.14 5.71
N SER A 2 12.51 -1.20 6.86
CA SER A 2 12.45 -2.41 7.69
C SER A 2 11.09 -3.12 7.66
N ASP A 3 10.04 -2.48 7.15
CA ASP A 3 8.68 -3.05 7.23
C ASP A 3 8.34 -4.01 6.08
N ILE A 4 8.94 -3.82 4.90
CA ILE A 4 8.64 -4.65 3.72
C ILE A 4 9.28 -6.05 3.83
N ALA A 5 10.35 -6.20 4.64
CA ALA A 5 10.98 -7.50 4.85
C ALA A 5 10.07 -8.53 5.56
N GLY A 6 9.01 -8.06 6.22
CA GLY A 6 7.99 -8.91 6.84
C GLY A 6 6.75 -9.17 5.97
N VAL A 7 6.71 -8.63 4.76
CA VAL A 7 5.58 -8.83 3.85
C VAL A 7 5.66 -10.23 3.25
N ASN A 8 4.62 -11.03 3.52
CA ASN A 8 4.45 -12.31 2.85
C ASN A 8 3.68 -12.10 1.53
N PHE A 9 4.40 -12.16 0.41
CA PHE A 9 3.84 -12.00 -0.93
C PHE A 9 2.86 -13.12 -1.33
N GLU A 10 2.90 -14.28 -0.67
CA GLU A 10 1.93 -15.36 -0.90
C GLU A 10 0.52 -15.02 -0.38
N GLN A 11 0.40 -14.02 0.51
CA GLN A 11 -0.85 -13.61 1.14
C GLN A 11 -1.42 -12.30 0.56
N ILE A 12 -0.78 -11.76 -0.47
CA ILE A 12 -1.23 -10.56 -1.19
C ILE A 12 -1.30 -10.85 -2.69
N ILE A 13 -1.97 -9.98 -3.43
CA ILE A 13 -2.21 -10.10 -4.88
C ILE A 13 -1.01 -9.55 -5.70
N GLU A 14 -0.02 -8.95 -5.04
CA GLU A 14 1.16 -8.39 -5.68
C GLU A 14 2.22 -9.48 -5.93
N ASP A 15 2.78 -9.53 -7.15
CA ASP A 15 3.72 -10.58 -7.57
C ASP A 15 5.15 -10.38 -7.02
N GLY A 16 5.41 -9.30 -6.27
CA GLY A 16 6.66 -9.08 -5.56
C GLY A 16 6.98 -7.62 -5.29
N LEU A 17 8.15 -7.35 -4.70
CA LEU A 17 8.63 -6.00 -4.36
C LEU A 17 8.57 -5.01 -5.53
N ASN A 18 8.84 -5.48 -6.75
CA ASN A 18 8.93 -4.64 -7.93
C ASN A 18 7.56 -4.24 -8.50
N THR A 19 6.46 -4.89 -8.06
CA THR A 19 5.10 -4.52 -8.49
C THR A 19 4.41 -3.57 -7.51
N LEU A 20 5.03 -3.33 -6.35
CA LEU A 20 4.49 -2.45 -5.34
C LEU A 20 4.43 -1.00 -5.83
N ARG A 21 3.26 -0.38 -5.65
CA ARG A 21 3.11 1.07 -5.79
C ARG A 21 3.64 1.73 -4.54
N VAL A 22 4.71 2.51 -4.69
CA VAL A 22 5.31 3.30 -3.63
C VAL A 22 4.99 4.78 -3.80
N SER A 23 4.91 5.51 -2.68
CA SER A 23 4.82 6.98 -2.69
C SER A 23 6.08 7.62 -3.25
N ILE A 24 6.02 8.90 -3.59
CA ILE A 24 7.14 9.66 -4.19
C ILE A 24 8.38 9.66 -3.28
N ASP A 25 8.16 9.75 -1.97
CA ASP A 25 9.21 9.70 -0.95
C ASP A 25 9.65 8.27 -0.58
N GLY A 26 9.01 7.24 -1.15
CA GLY A 26 9.27 5.83 -0.88
C GLY A 26 8.92 5.36 0.53
N THR A 27 8.16 6.14 1.30
CA THR A 27 7.81 5.79 2.69
C THR A 27 6.52 5.01 2.83
N LYS A 28 5.65 5.04 1.81
CA LYS A 28 4.34 4.36 1.81
C LYS A 28 4.23 3.39 0.65
N THR A 29 3.45 2.33 0.85
CA THR A 29 3.06 1.39 -0.19
C THR A 29 1.59 1.02 -0.04
N ILE A 30 0.96 0.59 -1.14
CA ILE A 30 -0.38 0.00 -1.12
C ILE A 30 -0.24 -1.51 -1.27
N LEU A 31 -0.97 -2.26 -0.44
CA LEU A 31 -1.03 -3.71 -0.50
C LEU A 31 -2.48 -4.14 -0.69
N LYS A 32 -2.70 -5.13 -1.56
CA LYS A 32 -4.00 -5.71 -1.84
C LYS A 32 -3.94 -7.19 -1.52
N TYR A 33 -4.87 -7.72 -0.73
CA TYR A 33 -4.97 -9.14 -0.43
C TYR A 33 -6.31 -9.70 -0.89
N SER A 34 -6.33 -10.99 -1.28
CA SER A 34 -7.54 -11.71 -1.73
C SER A 34 -8.18 -12.54 -0.64
N SER A 35 -7.50 -12.73 0.50
CA SER A 35 -8.01 -13.51 1.61
C SER A 35 -9.19 -12.82 2.29
N GLU A 36 -10.18 -13.60 2.69
CA GLU A 36 -11.28 -13.11 3.55
C GLU A 36 -10.77 -12.64 4.91
N THR A 37 -9.64 -13.18 5.35
CA THR A 37 -8.96 -12.82 6.59
C THR A 37 -7.77 -11.94 6.33
N LYS A 38 -7.64 -10.86 7.10
CA LYS A 38 -6.47 -9.99 7.07
C LYS A 38 -5.18 -10.77 7.40
N PRO A 39 -4.11 -10.64 6.60
CA PRO A 39 -2.81 -11.20 6.93
C PRO A 39 -2.25 -10.71 8.27
N ASP A 40 -1.60 -11.58 9.03
CA ASP A 40 -1.08 -11.25 10.37
C ASP A 40 -0.04 -10.13 10.35
N PHE A 41 0.76 -10.02 9.29
CA PHE A 41 1.74 -8.94 9.14
C PHE A 41 1.11 -7.56 8.88
N LEU A 42 -0.20 -7.52 8.61
CA LEU A 42 -0.98 -6.29 8.50
C LEU A 42 -1.80 -6.01 9.79
N GLN A 43 -1.72 -6.85 10.82
CA GLN A 43 -2.39 -6.59 12.10
C GLN A 43 -2.00 -5.22 12.66
N GLY A 44 -3.00 -4.46 13.11
CA GLY A 44 -2.81 -3.09 13.62
C GLY A 44 -2.65 -2.01 12.55
N ILE A 45 -2.60 -2.37 11.26
CA ILE A 45 -2.67 -1.40 10.15
C ILE A 45 -4.15 -1.12 9.84
N THR A 46 -4.50 0.10 9.44
CA THR A 46 -5.85 0.44 8.99
C THR A 46 -6.14 -0.15 7.61
N ASP A 47 -7.29 -0.79 7.45
CA ASP A 47 -7.77 -1.21 6.13
C ASP A 47 -8.59 -0.09 5.49
N TYR A 48 -8.38 0.10 4.19
CA TYR A 48 -9.10 1.07 3.38
C TYR A 48 -9.79 0.36 2.23
N ASN A 49 -10.98 0.83 1.87
CA ASN A 49 -11.62 0.42 0.63
C ASN A 49 -11.02 1.16 -0.57
N LEU A 50 -11.35 0.71 -1.78
CA LEU A 50 -10.81 1.29 -3.02
C LEU A 50 -11.09 2.79 -3.14
N SER A 51 -12.26 3.28 -2.72
CA SER A 51 -12.62 4.70 -2.80
C SER A 51 -11.74 5.54 -1.87
N GLU A 52 -11.58 5.10 -0.62
CA GLU A 52 -10.72 5.78 0.36
C GLU A 52 -9.25 5.80 -0.10
N ILE A 53 -8.78 4.69 -0.66
CA ILE A 53 -7.43 4.61 -1.23
C ILE A 53 -7.26 5.62 -2.36
N LEU A 54 -8.24 5.72 -3.26
CA LEU A 54 -8.19 6.69 -4.37
C LEU A 54 -8.22 8.13 -3.85
N GLU A 55 -9.00 8.43 -2.82
CA GLU A 55 -9.00 9.74 -2.18
C GLU A 55 -7.61 10.08 -1.60
N ILE A 56 -6.96 9.14 -0.93
CA ILE A 56 -5.61 9.33 -0.38
C ILE A 56 -4.56 9.53 -1.48
N ILE A 57 -4.60 8.72 -2.55
CA ILE A 57 -3.61 8.77 -3.64
C ILE A 57 -3.76 10.04 -4.47
N ASN A 58 -5.01 10.48 -4.71
CA ASN A 58 -5.29 11.63 -5.56
C ASN A 58 -5.11 12.97 -4.85
N ASP A 59 -4.81 12.95 -3.54
CA ASP A 59 -4.46 14.13 -2.80
C ASP A 59 -2.93 14.36 -2.86
N PRO A 60 -2.47 15.44 -3.51
CA PRO A 60 -1.05 15.75 -3.65
C PRO A 60 -0.35 16.02 -2.31
N GLU A 61 -1.08 16.36 -1.24
CA GLU A 61 -0.50 16.52 0.10
C GLU A 61 -0.07 15.17 0.71
N ASN A 62 -0.65 14.05 0.26
CA ASN A 62 -0.32 12.71 0.74
C ASN A 62 0.94 12.11 0.08
N GLY A 63 1.59 12.83 -0.85
CA GLY A 63 2.88 12.46 -1.42
C GLY A 63 2.84 11.30 -2.42
N TRP A 64 1.66 10.98 -2.97
CA TRP A 64 1.48 9.97 -4.01
C TRP A 64 1.53 10.54 -5.43
N ILE A 65 1.08 11.78 -5.59
CA ILE A 65 1.11 12.53 -6.84
C ILE A 65 1.77 13.89 -6.60
N ILE A 66 2.44 14.41 -7.62
CA ILE A 66 2.93 15.78 -7.65
C ILE A 66 1.80 16.69 -8.15
N ASN A 67 1.62 17.83 -7.48
CA ASN A 67 0.72 18.87 -7.94
C ASN A 67 1.40 19.58 -9.13
N ASP A 68 1.20 19.07 -10.34
CA ASP A 68 1.62 19.75 -11.57
C ASP A 68 0.68 20.94 -11.80
N ASN A 69 1.10 22.12 -11.35
CA ASN A 69 0.53 23.41 -11.76
C ASN A 69 0.96 23.77 -13.18
#